data_AF-A0A2V9B653-F1
#
_entry.id   AF-A0A2V9B653-F1
#
_cell.length_a   1.000
_cell.length_b   1.000
_cell.length_c   1.000
_cell.angle_alpha   90.00
_cell.angle_beta   90.00
_cell.angle_gamma   90.00
#
_symmetry.space_group_name_H-M   'P 1'
#
loop_
_entity.id
_entity.type
_entity.pdbx_description
1 polymer ?
#
loop_
_entity_poly.entity_id
_entity_poly.type
_entity_poly.pdbx_seq_one_letter_code
_entity_poly.pdbx_strand_id
1 'polypeptide(L)'
;MSQVPSQILKTQKLVSAPQQRQNPRIRIQIPVFLRGTDAMGVEFIELTKTLNISSTGACIASSHLLQTEQLIQLTIPTPSPSTSGLVPYETPPIAARVLRQESAGDLRLFGLEFVHPLS
;
A
#
# COMPACT_ATOMS: atom_id res chain seq x y z
N MET A 1 51.70 -38.20 -20.34
CA MET A 1 51.52 -37.06 -19.41
C MET A 1 50.59 -36.07 -20.13
N SER A 2 49.29 -36.29 -20.09
CA SER A 2 48.31 -35.87 -19.08
C SER A 2 47.40 -34.83 -19.73
N GLN A 3 46.24 -35.28 -20.22
CA GLN A 3 45.12 -34.38 -20.53
C GLN A 3 44.65 -33.75 -19.22
N VAL A 4 44.34 -32.45 -19.23
CA VAL A 4 43.56 -31.80 -18.18
C VAL A 4 42.30 -31.27 -18.84
N PRO A 5 41.11 -31.81 -18.53
CA PRO A 5 39.86 -31.28 -19.05
C PRO A 5 39.46 -30.04 -18.24
N SER A 6 39.21 -28.95 -18.95
CA SER A 6 38.60 -27.73 -18.43
C SER A 6 37.18 -28.02 -17.98
N GLN A 7 36.96 -28.06 -16.66
CA GLN A 7 35.64 -28.16 -16.06
C GLN A 7 34.86 -26.86 -16.31
N ILE A 8 33.83 -26.96 -17.14
CA ILE A 8 32.81 -25.94 -17.31
C ILE A 8 31.96 -25.92 -16.05
N LEU A 9 32.26 -25.01 -15.13
CA LEU A 9 31.42 -24.74 -13.97
C LEU A 9 30.14 -24.04 -14.46
N LYS A 10 29.09 -24.84 -14.71
CA LYS A 10 27.73 -24.35 -14.91
C LYS A 10 27.30 -23.63 -13.63
N THR A 11 27.45 -22.32 -13.62
CA THR A 11 26.81 -21.47 -12.61
C THR A 11 25.32 -21.46 -12.93
N GLN A 12 24.60 -22.43 -12.37
CA GLN A 12 23.15 -22.39 -12.33
C GLN A 12 22.77 -21.17 -11.51
N LYS A 13 22.39 -20.11 -12.21
CA LYS A 13 21.77 -18.92 -11.63
C LYS A 13 20.52 -19.41 -10.91
N LEU A 14 20.60 -19.55 -9.58
CA LEU A 14 19.45 -19.84 -8.74
C LEU A 14 18.51 -18.64 -8.89
N VAL A 15 17.54 -18.76 -9.80
CA VAL A 15 16.44 -17.80 -9.91
C VAL A 15 15.68 -17.97 -8.61
N SER A 16 15.94 -17.08 -7.64
CA SER A 16 15.17 -17.01 -6.41
C SER A 16 13.70 -16.93 -6.82
N ALA A 17 12.92 -17.95 -6.43
CA ALA A 17 11.48 -17.93 -6.65
C ALA A 17 10.94 -16.59 -6.14
N PRO A 18 9.99 -15.96 -6.86
CA PRO A 18 9.46 -14.66 -6.47
C PRO A 18 9.02 -14.75 -5.01
N GLN A 19 9.64 -13.95 -4.14
CA GLN A 19 9.38 -13.90 -2.70
C GLN A 19 7.87 -13.91 -2.47
N GLN A 20 7.35 -15.03 -1.99
CA GLN A 20 5.92 -15.15 -1.71
C GLN A 20 5.60 -14.14 -0.63
N ARG A 21 4.64 -13.24 -0.90
CA ARG A 21 4.25 -12.22 0.07
C ARG A 21 3.77 -12.92 1.33
N GLN A 22 4.35 -12.55 2.48
CA GLN A 22 3.95 -13.09 3.79
C GLN A 22 2.49 -12.77 4.10
N ASN A 23 1.97 -11.67 3.54
CA ASN A 23 0.60 -11.23 3.74
C ASN A 23 -0.17 -11.20 2.40
N PRO A 24 -1.19 -12.06 2.22
CA PRO A 24 -1.98 -12.08 1.00
C PRO A 24 -2.73 -10.76 0.80
N ARG A 25 -2.84 -10.32 -0.45
CA ARG A 25 -3.55 -9.09 -0.82
C ARG A 25 -4.84 -9.44 -1.55
N ILE A 26 -5.95 -8.88 -1.08
CA ILE A 26 -7.24 -8.96 -1.76
C ILE A 26 -7.34 -7.77 -2.71
N ARG A 27 -7.72 -8.02 -3.96
CA ARG A 27 -8.04 -6.97 -4.94
C ARG A 27 -9.49 -6.55 -4.76
N ILE A 28 -9.70 -5.50 -3.98
CA ILE A 28 -11.00 -4.91 -3.71
C ILE A 28 -10.88 -3.39 -3.75
N GLN A 29 -11.92 -2.74 -4.25
CA GLN A 29 -12.07 -1.29 -4.25
C GLN A 29 -12.90 -0.87 -3.04
N ILE A 30 -12.23 -0.35 -2.02
CA ILE A 30 -12.85 0.21 -0.82
C ILE A 30 -12.65 1.73 -0.90
N PRO A 31 -13.72 2.53 -0.87
CA PRO A 31 -13.59 3.99 -0.74
C PRO A 31 -12.86 4.35 0.55
N VAL A 32 -11.93 5.30 0.49
CA VAL A 32 -11.18 5.78 1.66
C VAL A 32 -10.95 7.27 1.54
N PHE A 33 -11.09 7.99 2.66
CA PHE A 33 -10.56 9.34 2.78
C PHE A 33 -9.07 9.27 3.08
N LEU A 34 -8.26 9.88 2.22
CA LEU A 34 -6.85 10.12 2.41
C LEU A 34 -6.66 11.51 3.02
N ARG A 35 -6.02 11.58 4.19
CA ARG A 35 -5.51 12.84 4.76
C ARG A 35 -4.00 12.84 4.72
N GLY A 36 -3.42 13.94 4.25
CA GLY A 36 -1.98 14.12 4.15
C GLY A 36 -1.61 15.58 3.96
N THR A 37 -0.34 15.82 3.67
CA THR A 37 0.22 17.14 3.36
C THR A 37 0.86 17.11 1.98
N ASP A 38 0.72 18.17 1.20
CA ASP A 38 1.43 18.29 -0.07
C ASP A 38 2.90 18.71 0.12
N ALA A 39 3.61 18.95 -1.00
CA ALA A 39 5.01 19.37 -0.99
C ALA A 39 5.24 20.77 -0.36
N MET A 40 4.19 21.59 -0.24
CA MET A 40 4.22 22.89 0.42
C MET A 40 3.83 22.79 1.91
N GLY A 41 3.50 21.59 2.40
CA GLY A 41 3.04 21.35 3.76
C GLY A 41 1.57 21.68 3.98
N VAL A 42 0.79 21.95 2.93
CA VAL A 42 -0.64 22.24 3.03
C VAL A 42 -1.40 20.93 3.22
N GLU A 43 -2.24 20.87 4.24
CA GLU A 43 -3.10 19.72 4.50
C GLU A 43 -4.16 19.58 3.40
N PHE A 44 -4.44 18.33 3.01
CA PHE A 44 -5.52 18.01 2.08
C PHE A 44 -6.30 16.79 2.55
N ILE A 45 -7.54 16.68 2.05
CA ILE A 45 -8.38 15.50 2.19
C ILE A 45 -8.89 15.11 0.81
N GLU A 46 -8.64 13.87 0.41
CA GLU A 46 -9.08 13.32 -0.87
C GLU A 46 -9.93 12.07 -0.64
N LEU A 47 -11.08 11.96 -1.32
CA LEU A 47 -11.79 10.68 -1.41
C LEU A 47 -11.20 9.86 -2.56
N THR A 48 -10.59 8.72 -2.22
CA THR A 48 -10.02 7.78 -3.18
C THR A 48 -10.50 6.35 -2.92
N LYS A 49 -9.87 5.35 -3.56
CA LYS A 49 -10.17 3.92 -3.39
C LYS A 49 -8.91 3.08 -3.33
N THR A 50 -8.99 1.97 -2.61
CA THR A 50 -7.97 0.92 -2.68
C THR A 50 -7.98 0.21 -4.04
N LEU A 51 -6.82 -0.23 -4.50
CA LEU A 51 -6.66 -1.18 -5.60
C LEU A 51 -6.44 -2.60 -5.07
N ASN A 52 -5.76 -2.70 -3.93
CA ASN A 52 -5.63 -3.91 -3.15
C ASN A 52 -5.34 -3.55 -1.69
N ILE A 53 -5.63 -4.48 -0.79
CA ILE A 53 -5.40 -4.36 0.65
C ILE A 53 -4.96 -5.70 1.24
N SER A 54 -4.17 -5.65 2.31
CA SER A 54 -3.73 -6.76 3.16
C SER A 54 -3.78 -6.30 4.62
N SER A 55 -3.54 -7.18 5.60
CA SER A 55 -3.54 -6.75 7.00
C SER A 55 -2.39 -5.79 7.36
N THR A 56 -1.33 -5.68 6.54
CA THR A 56 -0.18 -4.79 6.82
C THR A 56 -0.10 -3.57 5.90
N GLY A 57 -1.01 -3.41 4.95
CA GLY A 57 -0.91 -2.30 4.02
C GLY A 57 -1.91 -2.33 2.88
N ALA A 58 -1.89 -1.27 2.07
CA ALA A 58 -2.81 -1.08 0.95
C ALA A 58 -2.08 -0.50 -0.28
N CYS A 59 -2.79 -0.47 -1.40
CA CYS A 59 -2.43 0.31 -2.58
C CYS A 59 -3.58 1.23 -2.92
N ILE A 60 -3.32 2.53 -3.10
CA ILE A 60 -4.33 3.53 -3.49
C ILE A 60 -3.89 4.28 -4.75
N ALA A 61 -4.81 4.99 -5.38
CA ALA A 61 -4.50 6.02 -6.38
C ALA A 61 -4.71 7.40 -5.77
N SER A 62 -3.95 8.42 -6.16
CA SER A 62 -4.19 9.80 -5.74
C SER A 62 -3.66 10.78 -6.79
N SER A 63 -4.31 11.93 -6.91
CA SER A 63 -3.81 13.07 -7.70
C SER A 63 -2.79 13.91 -6.92
N HIS A 64 -2.79 13.81 -5.59
CA HIS A 64 -1.83 14.48 -4.72
C HIS A 64 -0.48 13.75 -4.74
N LEU A 65 0.59 14.53 -4.75
CA LEU A 65 1.95 13.99 -4.66
C LEU A 65 2.27 13.67 -3.20
N LEU A 66 2.51 12.40 -2.91
CA LEU A 66 2.99 11.95 -1.60
C LEU A 66 4.47 11.58 -1.69
N GLN A 67 5.23 11.94 -0.66
CA GLN A 67 6.64 11.60 -0.56
C GLN A 67 6.82 10.20 0.04
N THR A 68 7.88 9.49 -0.37
CA THR A 68 8.26 8.23 0.30
C THR A 68 8.58 8.51 1.78
N GLU A 69 8.25 7.56 2.66
CA GLU A 69 8.29 7.67 4.12
C GLU A 69 7.29 8.68 4.74
N GLN A 70 6.51 9.41 3.95
CA GLN A 70 5.47 10.30 4.48
C GLN A 70 4.41 9.51 5.24
N LEU A 71 4.05 10.02 6.43
CA LEU A 71 2.91 9.52 7.20
C LEU A 71 1.62 10.18 6.72
N ILE A 72 0.60 9.35 6.50
CA ILE A 72 -0.74 9.73 6.07
C ILE A 72 -1.78 9.02 6.93
N GLN A 73 -3.04 9.46 6.84
CA GLN A 73 -4.17 8.79 7.47
C GLN A 73 -5.20 8.36 6.43
N LEU A 74 -5.69 7.14 6.57
CA LEU A 74 -6.79 6.60 5.78
C LEU A 74 -8.01 6.40 6.67
N THR A 75 -9.19 6.85 6.24
CA THR A 75 -10.46 6.56 6.93
C THR A 75 -11.42 5.89 5.98
N ILE A 76 -11.95 4.73 6.35
CA ILE A 76 -13.00 4.06 5.58
C ILE A 76 -14.32 4.76 5.93
N PRO A 77 -15.09 5.29 4.96
CA PRO A 77 -16.37 5.89 5.27
C PRO A 77 -17.36 4.82 5.72
N THR A 78 -17.90 4.97 6.92
CA THR A 78 -19.05 4.19 7.39
C THR A 78 -20.34 4.95 7.08
N PRO A 79 -21.42 4.27 6.67
CA PRO A 79 -22.72 4.91 6.59
C PRO A 79 -23.07 5.49 7.97
N SER A 80 -23.47 6.76 8.00
CA SER A 80 -23.93 7.42 9.22
C SER A 80 -25.07 6.60 9.83
N PRO A 81 -25.07 6.30 11.14
CA PRO A 81 -26.21 5.66 11.76
C PRO A 81 -27.38 6.62 11.73
N SER A 82 -28.29 6.42 10.77
CA SER A 82 -29.62 6.99 10.85
C SER A 82 -30.24 6.49 12.15
N THR A 83 -30.43 7.44 13.08
CA THR A 83 -31.14 7.38 14.35
C THR A 83 -31.83 6.04 14.65
N SER A 84 -31.15 5.16 15.40
CA SER A 84 -31.71 4.28 16.45
C SER A 84 -30.70 3.15 16.75
N GLY A 85 -30.08 3.20 17.93
CA GLY A 85 -29.47 2.04 18.59
C GLY A 85 -28.21 1.42 17.97
N LEU A 86 -27.12 1.44 18.75
CA LEU A 86 -26.03 0.43 18.72
C LEU A 86 -25.15 0.34 17.45
N VAL A 87 -24.96 1.41 16.68
CA VAL A 87 -23.90 1.40 15.64
C VAL A 87 -22.58 1.86 16.26
N PRO A 88 -21.50 1.06 16.22
CA PRO A 88 -20.22 1.45 16.77
C PRO A 88 -19.64 2.66 16.04
N TYR A 89 -18.89 3.45 16.80
CA TYR A 89 -18.16 4.66 16.43
C TYR A 89 -17.49 4.59 15.05
N GLU A 90 -17.34 5.76 14.41
CA GLU A 90 -16.58 5.95 13.17
C GLU A 90 -15.33 5.05 13.13
N THR A 91 -15.05 4.46 11.97
CA THR A 91 -13.86 3.61 11.84
C THR A 91 -12.63 4.47 12.10
N PRO A 92 -11.77 4.12 13.08
CA PRO A 92 -10.64 4.94 13.45
C PRO A 92 -9.70 5.12 12.25
N PRO A 93 -9.04 6.29 12.10
CA PRO A 93 -8.08 6.49 11.03
C PRO A 93 -6.93 5.47 11.10
N ILE A 94 -6.62 4.86 9.97
CA ILE A 94 -5.48 3.96 9.78
C ILE A 94 -4.28 4.82 9.40
N ALA A 95 -3.32 4.98 10.32
CA ALA A 95 -2.05 5.61 10.02
C ALA A 95 -1.22 4.70 9.09
N ALA A 96 -0.69 5.28 8.02
CA ALA A 96 0.10 4.55 7.04
C ALA A 96 1.30 5.35 6.54
N ARG A 97 2.35 4.65 6.13
CA ARG A 97 3.56 5.20 5.54
C ARG A 97 3.62 4.90 4.05
N VAL A 98 4.02 5.89 3.25
CA VAL A 98 4.19 5.74 1.80
C VAL A 98 5.50 5.00 1.52
N LEU A 99 5.43 3.80 0.96
CA LEU A 99 6.62 3.00 0.62
C LEU A 99 7.09 3.21 -0.81
N ARG A 100 6.16 3.35 -1.75
CA ARG A 100 6.48 3.45 -3.17
C ARG A 100 5.42 4.23 -3.92
N GLN A 101 5.83 4.76 -5.06
CA GLN A 101 4.98 5.45 -6.01
C GLN A 101 5.18 4.89 -7.43
N GLU A 102 4.13 4.91 -8.23
CA GLU A 102 4.14 4.47 -9.63
C GLU A 102 3.21 5.38 -10.44
N SER A 103 3.67 5.87 -11.59
CA SER A 103 2.85 6.72 -12.46
C SER A 103 1.76 5.91 -13.15
N ALA A 104 0.53 6.42 -13.16
CA ALA A 104 -0.62 5.79 -13.81
C ALA A 104 -1.50 6.85 -14.49
N GLY A 105 -1.05 7.33 -15.66
CA GLY A 105 -1.69 8.42 -16.38
C GLY A 105 -1.62 9.71 -15.56
N ASP A 106 -2.76 10.36 -15.34
CA ASP A 106 -2.88 11.60 -14.56
C ASP A 106 -2.85 11.36 -13.05
N LEU A 107 -2.90 10.10 -12.60
CA LEU A 107 -2.84 9.71 -11.19
C LEU A 107 -1.51 9.04 -10.86
N ARG A 108 -1.22 8.93 -9.56
CA ARG A 108 -0.14 8.10 -9.04
C ARG A 108 -0.69 7.00 -8.16
N LEU A 109 -0.07 5.82 -8.25
CA LEU A 109 -0.35 4.70 -7.36
C LEU A 109 0.63 4.72 -6.21
N PHE A 110 0.11 4.61 -4.99
CA PHE A 110 0.92 4.60 -3.78
C PHE A 110 0.79 3.25 -3.08
N GLY A 111 1.93 2.60 -2.85
CA GLY A 111 2.02 1.45 -1.96
C GLY A 111 2.21 1.93 -0.54
N LEU A 112 1.33 1.52 0.36
CA LEU A 112 1.27 1.97 1.74
C LEU A 112 1.54 0.81 2.70
N GLU A 113 2.24 1.09 3.78
CA GLU A 113 2.38 0.20 4.94
C GLU A 113 1.63 0.78 6.13
N PHE A 114 0.82 -0.02 6.80
CA PHE A 114 0.13 0.41 8.01
C PHE A 114 1.11 0.48 9.18
N VAL A 115 1.07 1.58 9.92
CA VAL A 115 1.89 1.74 11.14
C VAL A 115 1.52 0.68 12.17
N HIS A 116 0.21 0.40 12.28
CA HIS A 116 -0.32 -0.72 13.06
C HIS A 116 -1.08 -1.65 12.11
N PRO A 117 -0.64 -2.92 11.95
CA PRO A 117 -1.37 -3.90 11.17
C PRO A 117 -2.80 -4.09 11.66
N LEU A 118 -3.72 -4.38 10.74
CA LEU A 118 -5.11 -4.71 11.04
C LEU A 118 -5.16 -6.15 11.59
N SER A 119 -5.53 -6.31 12.86
CA SER A 119 -5.67 -7.60 13.55
C SER A 119 -7.13 -7.99 13.71
#